data_AF-A0A895YA73-F1
#
_entry.id   AF-A0A895YA73-F1
#
_cell.length_a   1.000
_cell.length_b   1.000
_cell.length_c   1.000
_cell.angle_alpha   90.00
_cell.angle_beta   90.00
_cell.angle_gamma   90.00
#
_symmetry.space_group_name_H-M   'P 1'
#
loop_
_entity.id
_entity.type
_entity.pdbx_description
1 polymer ?
#
loop_
_entity_poly.entity_id
_entity_poly.type
_entity_poly.pdbx_seq_one_letter_code
_entity_poly.pdbx_strand_id
1 'polypeptide(L)'
;MRTQLKRLAAAGSAGALLAAAGCGGNDPVDLRAYELLPGMPEYLTSDNVYGGAGPEMFAEHVRDHPAVVYAASYRDDEVYIIDQATGEVVDIVPGGPGPRYIVPGYDLSTLYVAASDPTDSGLVVIDPANNSPADFVDLPEISNLYFAPDGTYAIAVAETAGGLDFYHPNSWQHAGSLDLPGCHGASHLDYSADGRTMLVSCAGAGKVVALATDSLDQLAEFDFTEQDASSPQDVRLTPDGQYFLVADAGAGGVQLLAGDASTVSGFVATGEGAHAIYFSRDAQHAYVVNRDEANVTVLDLGSFSAVAEWPVPTSTLDLGGVNADGTLLWLAGGDDEVYAIDTDSGELRTRTTVGPGTYSVTVWPQPGRYSLGHTGSLR
;
A
#
# COMPACT_ATOMS: atom_id res chain seq x y z
N MET A 1 -8.99 29.24 -40.54
CA MET A 1 -8.83 30.50 -39.77
C MET A 1 -10.21 30.96 -39.34
N ARG A 2 -10.57 30.76 -38.06
CA ARG A 2 -10.77 31.82 -37.03
C ARG A 2 -11.93 32.76 -37.43
N THR A 3 -13.01 32.98 -36.68
CA THR A 3 -13.12 33.09 -35.20
C THR A 3 -14.60 33.26 -34.79
N GLN A 4 -14.89 32.87 -33.54
CA GLN A 4 -15.84 33.46 -32.59
C GLN A 4 -17.35 33.15 -32.69
N LEU A 5 -17.84 32.43 -31.67
CA LEU A 5 -18.82 33.02 -30.73
C LEU A 5 -18.68 32.41 -29.33
N LYS A 6 -18.57 33.30 -28.34
CA LYS A 6 -18.52 33.08 -26.89
C LYS A 6 -19.94 32.91 -26.32
N ARG A 7 -20.08 32.10 -25.26
CA ARG A 7 -20.78 32.35 -23.96
C ARG A 7 -20.84 31.01 -23.18
N LEU A 8 -20.14 30.84 -22.05
CA LEU A 8 -20.39 31.26 -20.65
C LEU A 8 -21.41 30.39 -19.88
N ALA A 9 -20.92 29.87 -18.73
CA ALA A 9 -21.59 29.24 -17.58
C ALA A 9 -22.19 27.84 -17.83
N ALA A 10 -22.06 26.86 -16.93
CA ALA A 10 -21.98 26.94 -15.48
C ALA A 10 -21.16 25.80 -14.86
N ALA A 11 -20.64 26.05 -13.67
CA ALA A 11 -20.20 25.04 -12.72
C ALA A 11 -21.32 24.01 -12.51
N GLY A 12 -21.00 22.75 -12.75
CA GLY A 12 -21.82 21.60 -12.38
C GLY A 12 -20.95 20.71 -11.52
N SER A 13 -21.01 20.92 -10.21
CA SER A 13 -20.62 19.93 -9.21
C SER A 13 -21.46 18.68 -9.44
N ALA A 14 -20.91 17.69 -10.16
CA ALA A 14 -21.46 16.35 -10.19
C ALA A 14 -21.02 15.66 -8.90
N GLY A 15 -21.67 16.04 -7.79
CA GLY A 15 -21.69 15.19 -6.61
C GLY A 15 -22.38 13.90 -7.00
N ALA A 16 -21.63 12.81 -7.10
CA ALA A 16 -22.20 11.48 -7.10
C ALA A 16 -22.94 11.35 -5.76
N LEU A 17 -24.27 11.40 -5.82
CA LEU A 17 -25.09 10.99 -4.68
C LEU A 17 -24.76 9.53 -4.43
N LEU A 18 -24.21 9.23 -3.25
CA LEU A 18 -24.45 7.94 -2.63
C LEU A 18 -25.97 7.72 -2.69
N ALA A 19 -26.40 6.75 -3.48
CA ALA A 19 -27.65 6.09 -3.16
C ALA A 19 -27.41 5.47 -1.79
N ALA A 20 -27.92 6.11 -0.74
CA ALA A 20 -28.00 5.55 0.60
C ALA A 20 -28.90 4.30 0.53
N ALA A 21 -28.37 3.20 0.02
CA ALA A 21 -28.73 1.89 0.50
C ALA A 21 -28.43 1.95 2.00
N GLY A 22 -29.49 1.99 2.81
CA GLY A 22 -29.38 2.30 4.22
C GLY A 22 -28.25 1.50 4.87
N CYS A 23 -27.25 2.21 5.39
CA CYS A 23 -26.23 1.67 6.27
C CYS A 23 -26.96 0.95 7.41
N GLY A 24 -27.04 -0.37 7.31
CA GLY A 24 -27.56 -1.22 8.37
C GLY A 24 -26.52 -1.24 9.49
N GLY A 25 -26.79 -0.49 10.56
CA GLY A 25 -26.10 -0.61 11.85
C GLY A 25 -24.82 0.23 11.98
N ASN A 26 -24.96 1.51 12.39
CA ASN A 26 -23.87 2.32 12.96
C ASN A 26 -23.51 1.88 14.40
N ASP A 27 -23.66 0.60 14.75
CA ASP A 27 -23.15 0.14 16.03
C ASP A 27 -21.62 0.08 15.89
N PRO A 28 -20.85 0.71 16.81
CA PRO A 28 -19.40 0.63 16.75
C PRO A 28 -18.99 -0.84 16.76
N VAL A 29 -18.26 -1.27 15.74
CA VAL A 29 -17.67 -2.61 15.75
C VAL A 29 -16.62 -2.65 16.83
N ASP A 30 -16.78 -3.57 17.80
CA ASP A 30 -15.77 -3.83 18.81
C ASP A 30 -14.77 -4.85 18.25
N LEU A 31 -13.63 -4.34 17.76
CA LEU A 31 -12.56 -5.15 17.19
C LEU A 31 -12.02 -6.20 18.17
N ARG A 32 -12.15 -5.99 19.49
CA ARG A 32 -11.71 -6.97 20.50
C ARG A 32 -12.70 -8.11 20.71
N ALA A 33 -13.90 -8.00 20.13
CA ALA A 33 -14.90 -9.06 20.17
C ALA A 33 -14.73 -10.08 19.04
N TYR A 34 -13.86 -9.82 18.05
CA TYR A 34 -13.60 -10.78 16.97
C TYR A 34 -12.93 -12.04 17.48
N GLU A 35 -13.34 -13.17 16.89
CA GLU A 35 -12.56 -14.41 16.97
C GLU A 35 -11.43 -14.32 15.94
N LEU A 36 -10.29 -13.76 16.34
CA LEU A 36 -9.14 -13.60 15.47
C LEU A 36 -8.64 -14.95 14.91
N LEU A 37 -7.98 -14.89 13.75
CA LEU A 37 -7.21 -16.00 13.20
C LEU A 37 -6.20 -16.49 14.28
N PRO A 38 -6.08 -17.81 14.52
CA PRO A 38 -5.15 -18.32 15.52
C PRO A 38 -3.71 -17.81 15.31
N GLY A 39 -3.10 -17.28 16.37
CA GLY A 39 -1.74 -16.75 16.34
C GLY A 39 -1.64 -15.25 16.03
N MET A 40 -2.72 -14.63 15.52
CA MET A 40 -2.76 -13.19 15.27
C MET A 40 -2.66 -12.41 16.60
N PRO A 41 -1.84 -11.34 16.67
CA PRO A 41 -1.77 -10.47 17.84
C PRO A 41 -3.12 -9.79 18.14
N GLU A 42 -3.49 -9.70 19.41
CA GLU A 42 -4.71 -8.99 19.83
C GLU A 42 -4.64 -7.48 19.53
N TYR A 43 -5.79 -6.86 19.24
CA TYR A 43 -5.89 -5.42 19.00
C TYR A 43 -5.72 -4.59 20.28
N LEU A 44 -4.94 -3.52 20.18
CA LEU A 44 -4.72 -2.57 21.28
C LEU A 44 -5.91 -1.65 21.53
N THR A 45 -6.78 -1.42 20.54
CA THR A 45 -8.01 -0.64 20.66
C THR A 45 -9.19 -1.44 20.11
N SER A 46 -10.41 -1.01 20.41
CA SER A 46 -11.64 -1.68 19.97
C SER A 46 -12.16 -1.14 18.63
N ASP A 47 -11.55 -0.10 18.08
CA ASP A 47 -12.11 0.72 17.00
C ASP A 47 -11.11 1.02 15.87
N ASN A 48 -9.84 0.59 16.02
CA ASN A 48 -8.80 0.84 15.04
C ASN A 48 -7.85 -0.37 14.89
N VAL A 49 -7.87 -1.05 13.74
CA VAL A 49 -6.97 -2.17 13.42
C VAL A 49 -5.50 -1.75 13.38
N TYR A 50 -5.24 -0.45 13.20
CA TYR A 50 -3.93 0.20 13.22
C TYR A 50 -3.65 0.90 14.55
N GLY A 51 -4.44 0.64 15.60
CA GLY A 51 -4.34 1.34 16.90
C GLY A 51 -2.99 1.18 17.62
N GLY A 52 -2.10 0.30 17.16
CA GLY A 52 -0.71 0.17 17.61
C GLY A 52 0.34 0.90 16.76
N ALA A 53 -0.07 1.59 15.69
CA ALA A 53 0.80 2.27 14.73
C ALA A 53 0.62 3.81 14.74
N GLY A 54 0.20 4.36 15.88
CA GLY A 54 0.13 5.80 16.11
C GLY A 54 1.49 6.45 16.38
N PRO A 55 1.57 7.79 16.44
CA PRO A 55 2.83 8.49 16.71
C PRO A 55 3.47 8.00 18.03
N GLU A 56 4.80 7.88 18.04
CA GLU A 56 5.60 7.36 19.16
C GLU A 56 5.37 5.89 19.55
N MET A 57 4.47 5.16 18.87
CA MET A 57 4.18 3.75 19.14
C MET A 57 5.14 2.81 18.42
N PHE A 58 6.45 3.02 18.58
CA PHE A 58 7.47 2.14 18.03
C PHE A 58 7.63 0.86 18.85
N ALA A 59 7.85 -0.26 18.17
CA ALA A 59 8.45 -1.44 18.82
C ALA A 59 9.81 -1.07 19.43
N GLU A 60 10.14 -1.67 20.58
CA GLU A 60 11.30 -1.25 21.38
C GLU A 60 12.62 -1.35 20.59
N HIS A 61 12.78 -2.40 19.80
CA HIS A 61 14.01 -2.66 19.06
C HIS A 61 14.21 -1.76 17.83
N VAL A 62 13.18 -1.03 17.39
CA VAL A 62 13.27 -0.12 16.22
C VAL A 62 13.25 1.36 16.60
N ARG A 63 13.01 1.70 17.87
CA ARG A 63 12.81 3.09 18.32
C ARG A 63 14.01 3.99 18.04
N ASP A 64 15.22 3.43 18.11
CA ASP A 64 16.47 4.17 17.92
C ASP A 64 17.06 4.03 16.50
N HIS A 65 16.31 3.45 15.56
CA HIS A 65 16.73 3.37 14.16
C HIS A 65 16.84 4.76 13.52
N PRO A 66 17.76 4.95 12.55
CA PRO A 66 17.88 6.20 11.82
C PRO A 66 16.60 6.54 11.06
N ALA A 67 16.17 7.81 11.15
CA ALA A 67 15.00 8.33 10.45
C ALA A 67 15.32 8.63 8.98
N VAL A 68 15.16 7.63 8.13
CA VAL A 68 15.49 7.68 6.70
C VAL A 68 14.33 7.21 5.81
N VAL A 69 14.45 7.47 4.52
CA VAL A 69 13.58 6.93 3.47
C VAL A 69 14.43 6.11 2.53
N TYR A 70 14.05 4.87 2.28
CA TYR A 70 14.71 4.01 1.30
C TYR A 70 13.93 4.08 0.00
N ALA A 71 14.59 4.42 -1.10
CA ALA A 71 14.00 4.54 -2.43
C ALA A 71 14.56 3.48 -3.37
N ALA A 72 13.70 2.61 -3.90
CA ALA A 72 14.08 1.56 -4.83
C ALA A 72 14.17 2.12 -6.24
N SER A 73 15.39 2.16 -6.79
CA SER A 73 15.66 2.64 -8.13
C SER A 73 15.81 1.46 -9.10
N TYR A 74 14.81 1.29 -9.96
CA TYR A 74 14.66 0.07 -10.76
C TYR A 74 15.79 -0.15 -11.78
N ARG A 75 16.33 0.91 -12.39
CA ARG A 75 17.18 0.76 -13.58
C ARG A 75 18.69 0.76 -13.30
N ASP A 76 19.11 1.16 -12.12
CA ASP A 76 20.51 1.12 -11.68
C ASP A 76 20.76 0.08 -10.58
N ASP A 77 19.75 -0.70 -10.20
CA ASP A 77 19.82 -1.78 -9.22
C ASP A 77 20.21 -1.31 -7.80
N GLU A 78 19.94 -0.04 -7.49
CA GLU A 78 20.31 0.62 -6.24
C GLU A 78 19.11 0.96 -5.35
N VAL A 79 19.37 1.04 -4.05
CA VAL A 79 18.48 1.64 -3.05
C VAL A 79 19.14 2.89 -2.49
N TYR A 80 18.49 4.03 -2.71
CA TYR A 80 18.95 5.33 -2.23
C TYR A 80 18.38 5.56 -0.82
N ILE A 81 19.22 5.99 0.11
CA ILE A 81 18.83 6.24 1.50
C ILE A 81 18.85 7.75 1.72
N ILE A 82 17.69 8.31 2.08
CA ILE A 82 17.46 9.74 2.20
C ILE A 82 17.22 10.07 3.67
N ASP A 83 17.91 11.06 4.23
CA ASP A 83 17.61 11.57 5.58
C ASP A 83 16.26 12.31 5.58
N GLN A 84 15.35 11.93 6.47
CA GLN A 84 14.00 12.52 6.50
C GLN A 84 14.00 14.00 6.87
N ALA A 85 14.97 14.46 7.66
CA ALA A 85 15.00 15.83 8.15
C ALA A 85 15.60 16.80 7.12
N THR A 86 16.63 16.37 6.40
CA THR A 86 17.33 17.21 5.40
C THR A 86 16.84 16.99 3.98
N GLY A 87 16.29 15.81 3.68
CA GLY A 87 15.96 15.41 2.32
C GLY A 87 17.18 15.05 1.47
N GLU A 88 18.36 14.92 2.06
CA GLU A 88 19.59 14.60 1.34
C GLU A 88 19.78 13.09 1.25
N VAL A 89 20.28 12.60 0.11
CA VAL A 89 20.77 11.22 -0.01
C VAL A 89 22.02 11.08 0.86
N VAL A 90 21.96 10.21 1.87
CA VAL A 90 23.03 9.98 2.84
C VAL A 90 23.80 8.69 2.58
N ASP A 91 23.21 7.75 1.84
CA ASP A 91 23.85 6.49 1.46
C ASP A 91 23.18 5.87 0.23
N ILE A 92 23.88 4.94 -0.41
CA ILE A 92 23.37 4.14 -1.53
C ILE A 92 23.86 2.71 -1.34
N VAL A 93 22.92 1.76 -1.34
CA VAL A 93 23.22 0.33 -1.17
C VAL A 93 22.67 -0.49 -2.34
N PRO A 94 23.20 -1.70 -2.60
CA PRO A 94 22.65 -2.58 -3.62
C PRO A 94 21.19 -2.94 -3.30
N GLY A 95 20.31 -2.84 -4.29
CA GLY A 95 18.91 -3.28 -4.22
C GLY A 95 18.65 -4.66 -4.83
N GLY A 96 19.64 -5.21 -5.54
CA GLY A 96 19.46 -6.39 -6.40
C GLY A 96 18.87 -6.00 -7.76
N PRO A 97 18.71 -6.96 -8.69
CA PRO A 97 18.26 -6.65 -10.05
C PRO A 97 16.80 -6.14 -10.11
N GLY A 98 16.59 -4.94 -10.63
CA GLY A 98 15.25 -4.37 -10.79
C GLY A 98 14.47 -4.22 -9.48
N PRO A 99 15.00 -3.52 -8.45
CA PRO A 99 14.33 -3.38 -7.17
C PRO A 99 13.05 -2.58 -7.34
N ARG A 100 11.92 -3.08 -6.82
CA ARG A 100 10.61 -2.41 -6.93
C ARG A 100 10.00 -2.01 -5.60
N TYR A 101 9.92 -2.95 -4.65
CA TYR A 101 9.29 -2.73 -3.35
C TYR A 101 10.31 -2.91 -2.23
N ILE A 102 10.22 -2.08 -1.18
CA ILE A 102 11.00 -2.25 0.04
C ILE A 102 10.03 -2.50 1.17
N VAL A 103 10.07 -3.69 1.77
CA VAL A 103 9.02 -4.16 2.68
C VAL A 103 9.58 -4.38 4.07
N PRO A 104 9.05 -3.74 5.12
CA PRO A 104 9.39 -4.09 6.48
C PRO A 104 8.99 -5.54 6.78
N GLY A 105 9.94 -6.32 7.30
CA GLY A 105 9.69 -7.66 7.79
C GLY A 105 8.65 -7.68 8.90
N TYR A 106 8.00 -8.83 9.11
CA TYR A 106 6.89 -8.96 10.07
C TYR A 106 7.23 -8.40 11.45
N ASP A 107 8.44 -8.67 11.96
CA ASP A 107 8.88 -8.21 13.28
C ASP A 107 9.53 -6.82 13.27
N LEU A 108 9.53 -6.12 12.13
CA LEU A 108 10.14 -4.80 11.93
C LEU A 108 11.68 -4.76 12.08
N SER A 109 12.34 -5.91 12.23
CA SER A 109 13.80 -5.95 12.43
C SER A 109 14.61 -5.82 11.15
N THR A 110 13.95 -5.96 9.99
CA THR A 110 14.59 -6.09 8.68
C THR A 110 13.77 -5.37 7.62
N LEU A 111 14.41 -4.83 6.59
CA LEU A 111 13.75 -4.41 5.35
C LEU A 111 14.13 -5.37 4.22
N TYR A 112 13.15 -5.80 3.43
CA TYR A 112 13.32 -6.67 2.28
C TYR A 112 13.09 -5.90 0.99
N VAL A 113 14.13 -5.78 0.16
CA VAL A 113 14.01 -5.22 -1.19
C VAL A 113 13.60 -6.34 -2.13
N ALA A 114 12.40 -6.26 -2.70
CA ALA A 114 11.94 -7.15 -3.76
C ALA A 114 12.62 -6.76 -5.08
N ALA A 115 13.60 -7.56 -5.48
CA ALA A 115 14.26 -7.51 -6.77
C ALA A 115 13.42 -8.30 -7.78
N SER A 116 12.81 -7.59 -8.72
CA SER A 116 11.77 -8.11 -9.60
C SER A 116 12.21 -8.16 -11.07
N ASP A 117 13.52 -8.25 -11.35
CA ASP A 117 13.96 -8.53 -12.72
C ASP A 117 13.40 -9.90 -13.17
N PRO A 118 12.78 -9.99 -14.37
CA PRO A 118 12.18 -11.24 -14.86
C PRO A 118 13.17 -12.40 -15.06
N THR A 119 14.47 -12.13 -15.04
CA THR A 119 15.54 -13.12 -15.27
C THR A 119 16.41 -13.38 -14.05
N ASP A 120 16.33 -12.52 -13.02
CA ASP A 120 17.13 -12.61 -11.80
C ASP A 120 16.36 -11.97 -10.62
N SER A 121 15.34 -12.71 -10.13
CA SER A 121 14.45 -12.26 -9.06
C SER A 121 14.90 -12.76 -7.69
N GLY A 122 14.59 -12.00 -6.64
CA GLY A 122 15.00 -12.35 -5.29
C GLY A 122 14.79 -11.24 -4.29
N LEU A 123 15.50 -11.36 -3.17
CA LEU A 123 15.48 -10.38 -2.09
C LEU A 123 16.88 -9.89 -1.75
N VAL A 124 17.02 -8.57 -1.60
CA VAL A 124 18.09 -8.01 -0.77
C VAL A 124 17.55 -7.73 0.63
N VAL A 125 18.30 -8.16 1.63
CA VAL A 125 17.97 -7.98 3.03
C VAL A 125 18.77 -6.78 3.56
N ILE A 126 18.10 -5.78 4.13
CA ILE A 126 18.74 -4.60 4.74
C ILE A 126 18.49 -4.62 6.25
N ASP A 127 19.55 -4.48 7.05
CA ASP A 127 19.47 -4.16 8.46
C ASP A 127 19.24 -2.65 8.62
N PRO A 128 18.04 -2.20 9.00
CA PRO A 128 17.72 -0.78 9.02
C PRO A 128 18.26 -0.07 10.26
N ALA A 129 18.88 -0.77 11.22
CA ALA A 129 19.56 -0.14 12.36
C ALA A 129 20.85 0.58 11.92
N ASN A 130 21.47 0.11 10.84
CA ASN A 130 22.76 0.59 10.36
C ASN A 130 22.85 0.70 8.83
N ASN A 131 21.74 0.52 8.11
CA ASN A 131 21.63 0.57 6.65
C ASN A 131 22.47 -0.48 5.90
N SER A 132 22.88 -1.57 6.55
CA SER A 132 23.76 -2.55 5.90
C SER A 132 22.96 -3.59 5.10
N PRO A 133 23.27 -3.80 3.82
CA PRO A 133 22.72 -4.90 3.03
C PRO A 133 23.41 -6.23 3.38
N ALA A 134 22.68 -7.33 3.28
CA ALA A 134 23.19 -8.70 3.32
C ALA A 134 23.23 -9.34 1.92
N ASP A 135 23.59 -10.62 1.85
CA ASP A 135 23.65 -11.38 0.59
C ASP A 135 22.27 -11.50 -0.05
N PHE A 136 22.27 -11.52 -1.39
CA PHE A 136 21.08 -11.73 -2.21
C PHE A 136 20.48 -13.12 -1.97
N VAL A 137 19.16 -13.19 -1.86
CA VAL A 137 18.41 -14.43 -1.72
C VAL A 137 17.64 -14.69 -3.00
N ASP A 138 18.07 -15.70 -3.76
CA ASP A 138 17.40 -16.12 -5.00
C ASP A 138 15.98 -16.61 -4.70
N LEU A 139 14.97 -16.03 -5.36
CA LEU A 139 13.59 -16.50 -5.35
C LEU A 139 13.05 -16.53 -6.79
N PRO A 140 12.10 -17.43 -7.14
CA PRO A 140 11.66 -17.59 -8.53
C PRO A 140 11.08 -16.32 -9.15
N GLU A 141 9.98 -15.81 -8.58
CA GLU A 141 9.38 -14.54 -8.95
C GLU A 141 8.87 -13.87 -7.68
N ILE A 142 9.37 -12.67 -7.40
CA ILE A 142 8.86 -11.83 -6.33
C ILE A 142 8.64 -10.42 -6.83
N SER A 143 7.37 -10.04 -6.83
CA SER A 143 6.91 -8.74 -7.25
C SER A 143 6.75 -7.81 -6.04
N ASN A 144 6.10 -8.28 -4.99
CA ASN A 144 5.82 -7.60 -3.73
C ASN A 144 5.85 -8.65 -2.60
N LEU A 145 5.92 -8.22 -1.34
CA LEU A 145 6.04 -9.11 -0.20
C LEU A 145 5.03 -8.76 0.90
N TYR A 146 4.40 -9.80 1.44
CA TYR A 146 3.48 -9.73 2.56
C TYR A 146 3.76 -10.80 3.60
N PHE A 147 3.06 -10.74 4.72
CA PHE A 147 3.16 -11.72 5.80
C PHE A 147 1.77 -12.15 6.27
N ALA A 148 1.65 -13.42 6.62
CA ALA A 148 0.45 -13.92 7.29
C ALA A 148 0.20 -13.13 8.60
N PRO A 149 -1.06 -12.96 9.04
CA PRO A 149 -1.38 -12.15 10.23
C PRO A 149 -0.77 -12.63 11.54
N ASP A 150 -0.30 -13.89 11.59
CA ASP A 150 0.39 -14.50 12.72
C ASP A 150 1.93 -14.50 12.56
N GLY A 151 2.44 -14.03 11.43
CA GLY A 151 3.86 -14.00 11.08
C GLY A 151 4.47 -15.35 10.68
N THR A 152 3.67 -16.42 10.56
CA THR A 152 4.18 -17.77 10.29
C THR A 152 4.77 -17.89 8.87
N TYR A 153 4.22 -17.15 7.92
CA TYR A 153 4.63 -17.19 6.51
C TYR A 153 4.90 -15.79 5.96
N ALA A 154 5.95 -15.69 5.15
CA ALA A 154 6.16 -14.63 4.18
C ALA A 154 5.47 -15.06 2.87
N ILE A 155 4.82 -14.12 2.20
CA ILE A 155 4.01 -14.34 1.00
C ILE A 155 4.58 -13.47 -0.11
N ALA A 156 5.27 -14.10 -1.05
CA ALA A 156 5.76 -13.45 -2.27
C ALA A 156 4.61 -13.40 -3.28
N VAL A 157 4.32 -12.22 -3.81
CA VAL A 157 3.35 -12.05 -4.89
C VAL A 157 4.07 -12.32 -6.21
N ALA A 158 3.61 -13.31 -6.97
CA ALA A 158 4.13 -13.64 -8.29
C ALA A 158 3.21 -13.03 -9.36
N GLU A 159 3.49 -11.79 -9.75
CA GLU A 159 2.61 -10.94 -10.58
C GLU A 159 2.38 -11.51 -11.98
N THR A 160 3.45 -12.00 -12.62
CA THR A 160 3.45 -12.55 -13.99
C THR A 160 2.90 -13.97 -14.00
N ALA A 161 3.31 -14.82 -13.05
CA ALA A 161 2.78 -16.17 -12.90
C ALA A 161 1.28 -16.17 -12.52
N GLY A 162 0.82 -15.16 -11.77
CA GLY A 162 -0.56 -15.03 -11.33
C GLY A 162 -0.87 -15.87 -10.09
N GLY A 163 -0.11 -15.67 -9.01
CA GLY A 163 -0.28 -16.45 -7.79
C GLY A 163 0.50 -15.93 -6.58
N LEU A 164 0.53 -16.74 -5.52
CA LEU A 164 1.23 -16.46 -4.28
C LEU A 164 2.19 -17.60 -3.94
N ASP A 165 3.42 -17.28 -3.57
CA ASP A 165 4.38 -18.24 -3.03
C ASP A 165 4.62 -17.99 -1.54
N PHE A 166 4.60 -19.05 -0.75
CA PHE A 166 4.71 -19.02 0.69
C PHE A 166 6.09 -19.50 1.12
N TYR A 167 6.72 -18.75 2.04
CA TYR A 167 8.04 -19.05 2.58
C TYR A 167 8.05 -18.95 4.09
N HIS A 168 8.88 -19.74 4.74
CA HIS A 168 9.23 -19.50 6.14
C HIS A 168 10.12 -18.25 6.23
N PRO A 169 9.72 -17.20 7.00
CA PRO A 169 10.50 -15.98 7.13
C PRO A 169 11.92 -16.25 7.63
N ASN A 170 12.87 -15.41 7.24
CA ASN A 170 14.32 -15.48 7.56
C ASN A 170 15.08 -16.64 6.91
N SER A 171 14.51 -17.85 6.85
CA SER A 171 15.17 -18.99 6.20
C SER A 171 14.87 -19.07 4.70
N TRP A 172 13.81 -18.38 4.24
CA TRP A 172 13.33 -18.39 2.86
C TRP A 172 13.13 -19.79 2.29
N GLN A 173 12.76 -20.72 3.19
CA GLN A 173 12.42 -22.08 2.78
C GLN A 173 11.01 -22.06 2.20
N HIS A 174 10.86 -22.51 0.95
CA HIS A 174 9.57 -22.63 0.29
C HIS A 174 8.65 -23.57 1.07
N ALA A 175 7.45 -23.08 1.38
CA ALA A 175 6.43 -23.80 2.13
C ALA A 175 5.28 -24.26 1.22
N GLY A 176 5.02 -23.56 0.11
CA GLY A 176 3.97 -23.90 -0.83
C GLY A 176 3.66 -22.77 -1.80
N SER A 177 2.75 -23.04 -2.73
CA SER A 177 2.31 -22.07 -3.75
C SER A 177 0.80 -22.15 -3.91
N LEU A 178 0.18 -21.03 -4.22
CA LEU A 178 -1.23 -20.92 -4.58
C LEU A 178 -1.35 -20.29 -5.97
N ASP A 179 -1.88 -21.06 -6.91
CA ASP A 179 -2.32 -20.55 -8.21
C ASP A 179 -3.65 -19.82 -8.04
N LEU A 180 -3.79 -18.65 -8.68
CA LEU A 180 -5.02 -17.87 -8.67
C LEU A 180 -5.56 -17.78 -10.11
N PRO A 181 -6.37 -18.77 -10.55
CA PRO A 181 -6.81 -18.84 -11.94
C PRO A 181 -7.48 -17.55 -12.44
N GLY A 182 -6.93 -17.03 -13.54
CA GLY A 182 -7.41 -15.79 -14.16
C GLY A 182 -7.05 -14.52 -13.38
N CYS A 183 -6.28 -14.58 -12.30
CA CYS A 183 -5.72 -13.44 -11.57
C CYS A 183 -4.40 -12.99 -12.23
N HIS A 184 -4.47 -12.53 -13.48
CA HIS A 184 -3.29 -11.96 -14.14
C HIS A 184 -2.92 -10.62 -13.48
N GLY A 185 -1.63 -10.43 -13.19
CA GLY A 185 -1.16 -9.23 -12.49
C GLY A 185 -1.60 -9.19 -11.02
N ALA A 186 -1.47 -10.31 -10.30
CA ALA A 186 -1.62 -10.30 -8.85
C ALA A 186 -0.66 -9.25 -8.26
N SER A 187 -1.17 -8.29 -7.47
CA SER A 187 -0.46 -7.05 -7.19
C SER A 187 -0.33 -6.75 -5.69
N HIS A 188 -1.46 -6.60 -4.99
CA HIS A 188 -1.50 -6.24 -3.56
C HIS A 188 -2.46 -7.13 -2.78
N LEU A 189 -2.27 -7.17 -1.46
CA LEU A 189 -3.17 -7.89 -0.55
C LEU A 189 -3.33 -7.17 0.79
N ASP A 190 -4.43 -7.47 1.49
CA ASP A 190 -4.62 -7.15 2.91
C ASP A 190 -5.63 -8.15 3.50
N TYR A 191 -5.81 -8.08 4.82
CA TYR A 191 -6.63 -9.01 5.59
C TYR A 191 -7.79 -8.31 6.27
N SER A 192 -8.88 -9.04 6.46
CA SER A 192 -10.02 -8.60 7.28
C SER A 192 -9.58 -8.34 8.72
N ALA A 193 -10.44 -7.68 9.50
CA ALA A 193 -10.12 -7.36 10.89
C ALA A 193 -9.87 -8.63 11.73
N ASP A 194 -10.59 -9.72 11.46
CA ASP A 194 -10.33 -11.00 12.14
C ASP A 194 -9.14 -11.79 11.55
N GLY A 195 -8.53 -11.30 10.46
CA GLY A 195 -7.43 -11.98 9.76
C GLY A 195 -7.85 -13.24 9.01
N ARG A 196 -9.15 -13.54 8.91
CA ARG A 196 -9.65 -14.81 8.34
C ARG A 196 -9.90 -14.72 6.84
N THR A 197 -10.06 -13.52 6.29
CA THR A 197 -10.21 -13.29 4.87
C THR A 197 -9.01 -12.51 4.35
N MET A 198 -8.36 -13.02 3.30
CA MET A 198 -7.31 -12.36 2.55
C MET A 198 -7.88 -11.86 1.22
N LEU A 199 -7.73 -10.58 0.92
CA LEU A 199 -8.06 -10.02 -0.38
C LEU A 199 -6.81 -9.90 -1.22
N VAL A 200 -6.89 -10.26 -2.49
CA VAL A 200 -5.81 -10.10 -3.45
C VAL A 200 -6.33 -9.35 -4.68
N SER A 201 -5.68 -8.27 -5.05
CA SER A 201 -5.98 -7.55 -6.29
C SER A 201 -5.30 -8.21 -7.49
N CYS A 202 -6.04 -8.32 -8.59
CA CYS A 202 -5.60 -8.87 -9.86
C CYS A 202 -5.64 -7.74 -10.90
N ALA A 203 -4.62 -6.87 -10.88
CA ALA A 203 -4.58 -5.63 -11.64
C ALA A 203 -4.77 -5.82 -13.15
N GLY A 204 -4.14 -6.86 -13.72
CA GLY A 204 -4.22 -7.18 -15.14
C GLY A 204 -5.53 -7.86 -15.55
N ALA A 205 -6.34 -8.30 -14.58
CA ALA A 205 -7.61 -8.97 -14.80
C ALA A 205 -8.84 -8.13 -14.41
N GLY A 206 -8.65 -6.93 -13.88
CA GLY A 206 -9.76 -6.05 -13.49
C GLY A 206 -10.62 -6.64 -12.37
N LYS A 207 -10.03 -7.42 -11.45
CA LYS A 207 -10.77 -8.12 -10.40
C LYS A 207 -10.05 -8.17 -9.07
N VAL A 208 -10.80 -8.46 -8.01
CA VAL A 208 -10.29 -8.77 -6.66
C VAL A 208 -10.81 -10.15 -6.26
N VAL A 209 -9.95 -10.98 -5.67
CA VAL A 209 -10.33 -12.30 -5.13
C VAL A 209 -10.24 -12.28 -3.60
N ALA A 210 -11.22 -12.89 -2.93
CA ALA A 210 -11.22 -13.08 -1.49
C ALA A 210 -11.01 -14.56 -1.17
N LEU A 211 -10.11 -14.85 -0.25
CA LEU A 211 -9.68 -16.20 0.12
C LEU A 211 -9.81 -16.39 1.64
N ALA A 212 -10.16 -17.60 2.07
CA ALA A 212 -9.99 -17.99 3.48
C ALA A 212 -8.49 -18.07 3.77
N THR A 213 -8.02 -17.39 4.81
CA THR A 213 -6.58 -17.22 5.07
C THR A 213 -5.92 -18.54 5.52
N ASP A 214 -6.65 -19.40 6.21
CA ASP A 214 -6.16 -20.68 6.73
C ASP A 214 -6.20 -21.82 5.72
N SER A 215 -7.28 -21.94 4.94
CA SER A 215 -7.45 -23.01 3.96
C SER A 215 -7.05 -22.63 2.53
N LEU A 216 -6.92 -21.32 2.26
CA LEU A 216 -6.73 -20.74 0.92
C LEU A 216 -7.90 -21.01 -0.05
N ASP A 217 -9.06 -21.42 0.48
CA ASP A 217 -10.26 -21.60 -0.33
C ASP A 217 -10.78 -20.24 -0.82
N GLN A 218 -11.10 -20.14 -2.11
CA GLN A 218 -11.71 -18.93 -2.65
C GLN A 218 -13.14 -18.76 -2.13
N LEU A 219 -13.37 -17.63 -1.46
CA LEU A 219 -14.65 -17.26 -0.85
C LEU A 219 -15.50 -16.44 -1.81
N ALA A 220 -14.87 -15.49 -2.51
CA ALA A 220 -15.55 -14.58 -3.44
C ALA A 220 -14.61 -14.10 -4.55
N GLU A 221 -15.22 -13.56 -5.61
CA GLU A 221 -14.55 -12.84 -6.69
C GLU A 221 -15.38 -11.60 -7.02
N PHE A 222 -14.70 -10.47 -7.19
CA PHE A 222 -15.27 -9.19 -7.55
C PHE A 222 -14.71 -8.77 -8.91
N ASP A 223 -15.52 -8.90 -9.94
CA ASP A 223 -15.18 -8.55 -11.31
C ASP A 223 -15.63 -7.11 -11.62
N PHE A 224 -14.68 -6.26 -12.00
CA PHE A 224 -14.90 -4.86 -12.34
C PHE A 224 -14.72 -4.57 -13.83
N THR A 225 -14.59 -5.59 -14.68
CA THR A 225 -14.30 -5.45 -16.12
C THR A 225 -15.43 -4.79 -16.93
N GLU A 226 -16.64 -4.68 -16.38
CA GLU A 226 -17.70 -3.85 -16.97
C GLU A 226 -17.38 -2.35 -16.92
N GLN A 227 -16.46 -1.93 -16.05
CA GLN A 227 -15.91 -0.58 -16.01
C GLN A 227 -14.73 -0.54 -16.99
N ASP A 228 -14.81 0.34 -17.99
CA ASP A 228 -13.78 0.44 -19.03
C ASP A 228 -12.39 0.58 -18.38
N ALA A 229 -11.51 -0.38 -18.67
CA ALA A 229 -10.11 -0.43 -18.24
C ALA A 229 -9.82 -0.60 -16.73
N SER A 230 -10.78 -1.06 -15.90
CA SER A 230 -10.53 -1.33 -14.46
C SER A 230 -9.23 -2.10 -14.21
N SER A 231 -8.45 -1.61 -13.25
CA SER A 231 -7.17 -2.18 -12.85
C SER A 231 -6.95 -1.97 -11.35
N PRO A 232 -7.52 -2.85 -10.51
CA PRO A 232 -7.33 -2.83 -9.06
C PRO A 232 -5.86 -2.98 -8.67
N GLN A 233 -5.33 -2.04 -7.88
CA GLN A 233 -3.95 -1.96 -7.42
C GLN A 233 -3.89 -2.23 -5.91
N ASP A 234 -3.61 -1.23 -5.08
CA ASP A 234 -3.54 -1.38 -3.63
C ASP A 234 -4.90 -1.74 -3.00
N VAL A 235 -4.85 -2.53 -1.93
CA VAL A 235 -6.01 -2.96 -1.13
C VAL A 235 -5.68 -2.70 0.33
N ARG A 236 -6.53 -1.94 1.03
CA ARG A 236 -6.34 -1.60 2.45
C ARG A 236 -7.63 -1.69 3.22
N LEU A 237 -7.62 -2.39 4.35
CA LEU A 237 -8.73 -2.37 5.30
C LEU A 237 -8.81 -1.01 5.99
N THR A 238 -10.00 -0.42 6.11
CA THR A 238 -10.18 0.82 6.86
C THR A 238 -9.84 0.62 8.34
N PRO A 239 -9.41 1.68 9.05
CA PRO A 239 -9.09 1.60 10.48
C PRO A 239 -10.19 0.91 11.31
N ASP A 240 -11.45 1.22 11.07
CA ASP A 240 -12.61 0.64 11.77
C ASP A 240 -12.96 -0.81 11.34
N GLY A 241 -12.22 -1.37 10.39
CA GLY A 241 -12.42 -2.71 9.85
C GLY A 241 -13.71 -2.87 9.01
N GLN A 242 -14.43 -1.80 8.71
CA GLN A 242 -15.75 -1.88 8.06
C GLN A 242 -15.66 -2.06 6.55
N TYR A 243 -14.60 -1.57 5.92
CA TYR A 243 -14.46 -1.57 4.48
C TYR A 243 -13.04 -1.93 4.05
N PHE A 244 -12.91 -2.63 2.93
CA PHE A 244 -11.69 -2.57 2.15
C PHE A 244 -11.80 -1.44 1.15
N LEU A 245 -10.75 -0.63 1.08
CA LEU A 245 -10.51 0.33 0.03
C LEU A 245 -9.62 -0.32 -1.02
N VAL A 246 -10.11 -0.39 -2.26
CA VAL A 246 -9.37 -0.94 -3.39
C VAL A 246 -9.10 0.20 -4.37
N ALA A 247 -7.86 0.65 -4.47
CA ALA A 247 -7.48 1.64 -5.48
C ALA A 247 -7.61 1.01 -6.86
N ASP A 248 -8.39 1.61 -7.74
CA ASP A 248 -8.63 1.13 -9.10
C ASP A 248 -8.13 2.17 -10.09
N ALA A 249 -6.94 1.90 -10.62
CA ALA A 249 -6.22 2.83 -11.47
C ALA A 249 -7.00 3.17 -12.74
N GLY A 250 -7.65 2.17 -13.32
CA GLY A 250 -8.42 2.32 -14.54
C GLY A 250 -9.77 2.98 -14.34
N ALA A 251 -10.41 2.76 -13.20
CA ALA A 251 -11.67 3.43 -12.86
C ALA A 251 -11.48 4.87 -12.35
N GLY A 252 -10.25 5.26 -11.98
CA GLY A 252 -9.93 6.60 -11.47
C GLY A 252 -10.46 6.85 -10.06
N GLY A 253 -10.37 5.86 -9.18
CA GLY A 253 -10.95 5.96 -7.85
C GLY A 253 -10.72 4.76 -6.94
N VAL A 254 -11.56 4.65 -5.92
CA VAL A 254 -11.50 3.59 -4.91
C VAL A 254 -12.82 2.81 -4.90
N GLN A 255 -12.77 1.50 -5.15
CA GLN A 255 -13.89 0.61 -4.88
C GLN A 255 -13.97 0.37 -3.36
N LEU A 256 -15.18 0.45 -2.81
CA LEU A 256 -15.45 0.13 -1.41
C LEU A 256 -16.04 -1.29 -1.35
N LEU A 257 -15.35 -2.21 -0.70
CA LEU A 257 -15.86 -3.55 -0.40
C LEU A 257 -16.17 -3.63 1.09
N ALA A 258 -17.17 -4.41 1.49
CA ALA A 258 -17.40 -4.69 2.91
C ALA A 258 -16.15 -5.35 3.53
N GLY A 259 -15.85 -5.07 4.80
CA GLY A 259 -14.63 -5.54 5.49
C GLY A 259 -14.56 -7.06 5.72
N ASP A 260 -15.68 -7.77 5.52
CA ASP A 260 -15.74 -9.23 5.46
C ASP A 260 -15.59 -9.79 4.03
N ALA A 261 -15.42 -8.90 3.05
CA ALA A 261 -15.37 -9.18 1.62
C ALA A 261 -16.59 -9.96 1.10
N SER A 262 -17.79 -9.62 1.60
CA SER A 262 -19.04 -10.22 1.13
C SER A 262 -19.63 -9.50 -0.09
N THR A 263 -19.43 -8.18 -0.20
CA THR A 263 -20.12 -7.33 -1.17
C THR A 263 -19.33 -6.07 -1.55
N VAL A 264 -19.58 -5.54 -2.75
CA VAL A 264 -19.17 -4.19 -3.15
C VAL A 264 -20.19 -3.20 -2.60
N SER A 265 -19.73 -2.27 -1.75
CA SER A 265 -20.53 -1.28 -1.05
C SER A 265 -20.65 0.05 -1.81
N GLY A 266 -19.70 0.36 -2.68
CA GLY A 266 -19.73 1.60 -3.46
C GLY A 266 -18.43 1.91 -4.18
N PHE A 267 -18.34 3.13 -4.69
CA PHE A 267 -17.16 3.66 -5.37
C PHE A 267 -16.98 5.13 -5.02
N VAL A 268 -15.74 5.55 -4.82
CA VAL A 268 -15.35 6.93 -4.53
C VAL A 268 -14.40 7.39 -5.62
N ALA A 269 -14.82 8.36 -6.42
CA ALA A 269 -13.94 8.96 -7.42
C ALA A 269 -12.81 9.75 -6.74
N THR A 270 -11.57 9.57 -7.21
CA THR A 270 -10.40 10.31 -6.72
C THR A 270 -9.71 11.01 -7.89
N GLY A 271 -8.94 10.27 -8.68
CA GLY A 271 -8.18 10.76 -9.81
C GLY A 271 -7.65 9.61 -10.66
N GLU A 272 -7.18 9.95 -11.86
CA GLU A 272 -6.71 8.95 -12.84
C GLU A 272 -5.47 8.20 -12.31
N GLY A 273 -5.47 6.88 -12.47
CA GLY A 273 -4.37 6.05 -12.00
C GLY A 273 -4.31 5.92 -10.47
N ALA A 274 -5.44 5.97 -9.75
CA ALA A 274 -5.51 5.65 -8.32
C ALA A 274 -4.76 4.33 -8.02
N HIS A 275 -3.64 4.40 -7.31
CA HIS A 275 -2.69 3.30 -7.21
C HIS A 275 -2.39 2.87 -5.78
N ALA A 276 -2.17 3.82 -4.86
CA ALA A 276 -1.71 3.56 -3.50
C ALA A 276 -2.62 4.21 -2.46
N ILE A 277 -2.76 3.57 -1.29
CA ILE A 277 -3.57 4.08 -0.18
C ILE A 277 -2.75 4.09 1.11
N TYR A 278 -2.67 5.25 1.74
CA TYR A 278 -2.03 5.40 3.07
C TYR A 278 -2.98 6.09 4.04
N PHE A 279 -2.96 5.71 5.31
CA PHE A 279 -3.79 6.35 6.33
C PHE A 279 -3.03 7.42 7.11
N SER A 280 -3.71 8.48 7.51
CA SER A 280 -3.21 9.42 8.49
C SER A 280 -3.01 8.73 9.85
N ARG A 281 -2.07 9.21 10.66
CA ARG A 281 -1.76 8.60 11.97
C ARG A 281 -2.88 8.69 13.00
N ASP A 282 -3.82 9.62 12.80
CA ASP A 282 -5.05 9.75 13.60
C ASP A 282 -6.21 8.91 13.06
N ALA A 283 -5.99 8.15 11.99
CA ALA A 283 -6.97 7.28 11.35
C ALA A 283 -8.25 7.99 10.87
N GLN A 284 -8.19 9.30 10.63
CA GLN A 284 -9.33 10.07 10.12
C GLN A 284 -9.35 10.22 8.60
N HIS A 285 -8.17 10.13 7.96
CA HIS A 285 -8.04 10.36 6.53
C HIS A 285 -7.32 9.20 5.82
N ALA A 286 -7.66 9.00 4.55
CA ALA A 286 -6.87 8.23 3.61
C ALA A 286 -6.27 9.16 2.54
N TYR A 287 -4.99 8.98 2.26
CA TYR A 287 -4.27 9.59 1.15
C TYR A 287 -4.28 8.60 -0.01
N VAL A 288 -5.06 8.90 -1.05
CA VAL A 288 -5.12 8.12 -2.28
C VAL A 288 -4.17 8.76 -3.30
N VAL A 289 -3.14 8.01 -3.70
CA VAL A 289 -2.14 8.47 -4.67
C VAL A 289 -2.63 8.14 -6.07
N ASN A 290 -2.88 9.17 -6.87
CA ASN A 290 -3.32 9.03 -8.26
C ASN A 290 -2.10 9.17 -9.17
N ARG A 291 -1.56 8.02 -9.60
CA ARG A 291 -0.29 7.88 -10.35
C ARG A 291 -0.29 8.69 -11.63
N ASP A 292 -1.33 8.54 -12.44
CA ASP A 292 -1.37 9.09 -13.80
C ASP A 292 -1.77 10.57 -13.79
N GLU A 293 -2.55 11.00 -12.79
CA GLU A 293 -2.90 12.41 -12.58
C GLU A 293 -1.83 13.20 -11.82
N ALA A 294 -0.86 12.52 -11.20
CA ALA A 294 0.21 13.11 -10.40
C ALA A 294 -0.30 14.00 -9.25
N ASN A 295 -1.33 13.54 -8.55
CA ASN A 295 -1.86 14.21 -7.36
C ASN A 295 -2.20 13.21 -6.24
N VAL A 296 -2.52 13.73 -5.06
CA VAL A 296 -3.04 12.97 -3.92
C VAL A 296 -4.44 13.45 -3.58
N THR A 297 -5.43 12.56 -3.53
CA THR A 297 -6.75 12.86 -2.98
C THR A 297 -6.78 12.51 -1.50
N VAL A 298 -7.22 13.43 -0.65
CA VAL A 298 -7.45 13.17 0.78
C VAL A 298 -8.92 12.84 0.98
N LEU A 299 -9.19 11.62 1.41
CA LEU A 299 -10.54 11.14 1.75
C LEU A 299 -10.76 11.22 3.25
N ASP A 300 -11.89 11.79 3.68
CA ASP A 300 -12.40 11.64 5.05
C ASP A 300 -13.00 10.24 5.22
N LEU A 301 -12.50 9.46 6.18
CA LEU A 301 -12.91 8.07 6.35
C LEU A 301 -14.30 7.89 6.97
N GLY A 302 -14.83 8.91 7.66
CA GLY A 302 -16.17 8.86 8.23
C GLY A 302 -17.27 9.03 7.17
N SER A 303 -16.99 9.77 6.10
CA SER A 303 -17.95 10.11 5.04
C SER A 303 -17.59 9.56 3.66
N PHE A 304 -16.37 9.06 3.48
CA PHE A 304 -15.77 8.71 2.19
C PHE A 304 -15.84 9.85 1.16
N SER A 305 -15.73 11.10 1.62
CA SER A 305 -15.71 12.28 0.77
C SER A 305 -14.29 12.81 0.58
N ALA A 306 -13.98 13.27 -0.63
CA ALA A 306 -12.73 13.98 -0.90
C ALA A 306 -12.78 15.35 -0.22
N VAL A 307 -11.86 15.60 0.71
CA VAL A 307 -11.74 16.84 1.48
C VAL A 307 -10.59 17.73 1.01
N ALA A 308 -9.62 17.17 0.28
CA ALA A 308 -8.55 17.91 -0.38
C ALA A 308 -7.98 17.15 -1.58
N GLU A 309 -7.34 17.90 -2.48
CA GLU A 309 -6.55 17.38 -3.60
C GLU A 309 -5.22 18.13 -3.62
N TRP A 310 -4.12 17.39 -3.64
CA TRP A 310 -2.76 17.91 -3.57
C TRP A 310 -2.01 17.62 -4.87
N PRO A 311 -1.91 18.58 -5.80
CA PRO A 311 -1.12 18.39 -7.01
C PRO A 311 0.38 18.35 -6.66
N VAL A 312 1.11 17.40 -7.23
CA VAL A 312 2.56 17.28 -7.08
C VAL A 312 3.22 17.63 -8.41
N PRO A 313 4.28 18.47 -8.43
CA PRO A 313 4.89 18.92 -9.68
C PRO A 313 5.81 17.86 -10.30
N THR A 314 5.23 16.74 -10.71
CA THR A 314 5.89 15.55 -11.31
C THR A 314 5.07 15.07 -12.50
N SER A 315 5.67 14.24 -13.37
CA SER A 315 4.93 13.62 -14.47
C SER A 315 4.05 12.46 -14.03
N THR A 316 4.40 11.79 -12.93
CA THR A 316 3.64 10.69 -12.33
C THR A 316 4.03 10.51 -10.85
N LEU A 317 3.17 9.90 -10.06
CA LEU A 317 3.42 9.52 -8.67
C LEU A 317 3.36 8.01 -8.49
N ASP A 318 4.06 7.50 -7.49
CA ASP A 318 4.06 6.07 -7.20
C ASP A 318 4.03 5.81 -5.69
N LEU A 319 4.33 4.58 -5.30
CA LEU A 319 4.24 4.09 -3.94
C LEU A 319 5.16 4.83 -2.97
N GLY A 320 4.75 4.84 -1.70
CA GLY A 320 5.51 5.47 -0.64
C GLY A 320 5.03 5.11 0.77
N GLY A 321 4.95 6.12 1.64
CA GLY A 321 4.47 5.94 3.01
C GLY A 321 4.42 7.23 3.81
N VAL A 322 3.63 7.21 4.88
CA VAL A 322 3.53 8.30 5.85
C VAL A 322 4.65 8.13 6.89
N ASN A 323 5.32 9.20 7.28
CA ASN A 323 6.34 9.15 8.33
C ASN A 323 5.74 8.91 9.72
N ALA A 324 6.59 8.67 10.72
CA ALA A 324 6.14 8.16 12.01
C ALA A 324 5.23 9.10 12.79
N ASP A 325 5.50 10.41 12.74
CA ASP A 325 4.67 11.42 13.40
C ASP A 325 3.43 11.83 12.58
N GLY A 326 3.37 11.39 11.31
CA GLY A 326 2.26 11.65 10.42
C GLY A 326 2.31 12.98 9.68
N THR A 327 3.37 13.77 9.84
CA THR A 327 3.48 15.12 9.28
C THR A 327 3.87 15.15 7.80
N LEU A 328 4.46 14.07 7.29
CA LEU A 328 4.91 13.96 5.90
C LEU A 328 4.43 12.67 5.24
N LEU A 329 3.86 12.80 4.05
CA LEU A 329 3.68 11.72 3.09
C LEU A 329 4.86 11.74 2.11
N TRP A 330 5.62 10.66 2.09
CA TRP A 330 6.73 10.48 1.14
C TRP A 330 6.29 9.59 -0.01
N LEU A 331 6.55 10.00 -1.25
CA LEU A 331 6.16 9.28 -2.46
C LEU A 331 7.31 9.23 -3.46
N ALA A 332 7.47 8.11 -4.15
CA ALA A 332 8.21 8.07 -5.40
C ALA A 332 7.44 8.84 -6.49
N GLY A 333 8.15 9.34 -7.50
CA GLY A 333 7.50 9.89 -8.69
C GLY A 333 8.38 9.86 -9.93
N GLY A 334 7.74 10.08 -11.08
CA GLY A 334 8.40 10.01 -12.37
C GLY A 334 9.13 11.30 -12.69
N ASP A 335 10.35 11.40 -12.20
CA ASP A 335 11.43 12.29 -12.67
C ASP A 335 12.76 11.87 -12.02
N ASP A 336 12.88 10.59 -11.63
CA ASP A 336 13.97 10.07 -10.80
C ASP A 336 14.06 10.83 -9.46
N GLU A 337 12.89 11.16 -8.90
CA GLU A 337 12.74 11.96 -7.68
C GLU A 337 11.83 11.31 -6.64
N VAL A 338 12.08 11.62 -5.37
CA VAL A 338 11.22 11.34 -4.23
C VAL A 338 10.69 12.65 -3.66
N TYR A 339 9.42 12.67 -3.28
CA TYR A 339 8.69 13.86 -2.83
C TYR A 339 8.24 13.71 -1.38
N ALA A 340 8.44 14.73 -0.55
CA ALA A 340 7.85 14.81 0.79
C ALA A 340 6.77 15.90 0.81
N ILE A 341 5.55 15.51 1.15
CA ILE A 341 4.35 16.36 1.12
C ILE A 341 3.85 16.52 2.55
N ASP A 342 3.60 17.75 2.95
CA ASP A 342 3.01 18.09 4.24
C ASP A 342 1.56 17.60 4.32
N THR A 343 1.25 16.78 5.33
CA THR A 343 -0.06 16.12 5.44
C THR A 343 -1.18 17.04 5.94
N ASP A 344 -0.84 18.18 6.53
CA ASP A 344 -1.83 19.17 6.99
C ASP A 344 -2.27 20.11 5.85
N SER A 345 -1.32 20.46 4.96
CA SER A 345 -1.52 21.52 3.96
C SER A 345 -1.47 21.02 2.51
N GLY A 346 -0.88 19.85 2.25
CA GLY A 346 -0.57 19.37 0.92
C GLY A 346 0.63 20.06 0.26
N GLU A 347 1.36 20.91 1.00
CA GLU A 347 2.50 21.62 0.45
C GLU A 347 3.70 20.68 0.25
N LEU A 348 4.32 20.75 -0.93
CA LEU A 348 5.59 20.08 -1.19
C LEU A 348 6.69 20.69 -0.32
N ARG A 349 7.30 19.87 0.53
CA ARG A 349 8.42 20.26 1.41
C ARG A 349 9.77 19.99 0.79
N THR A 350 9.90 18.81 0.20
CA THR A 350 11.18 18.29 -0.31
C THR A 350 10.96 17.59 -1.63
N ARG A 351 11.91 17.78 -2.55
CA ARG A 351 12.13 16.91 -3.70
C ARG A 351 13.59 16.46 -3.68
N THR A 352 13.82 15.17 -3.85
CA THR A 352 15.15 14.58 -3.75
C THR A 352 15.41 13.76 -4.99
N THR A 353 16.43 14.15 -5.76
CA THR A 353 16.88 13.35 -6.90
C THR A 353 17.55 12.06 -6.39
N VAL A 354 17.13 10.94 -6.97
CA VAL A 354 17.59 9.59 -6.70
C VAL A 354 17.97 8.92 -8.04
N GLY A 355 17.88 7.60 -8.12
CA GLY A 355 18.20 6.85 -9.33
C GLY A 355 17.04 6.69 -10.32
N PRO A 356 17.38 6.25 -11.56
CA PRO A 356 16.45 6.11 -12.66
C PRO A 356 15.34 5.09 -12.44
N GLY A 357 14.10 5.53 -12.68
CA GLY A 357 12.93 4.65 -12.57
C GLY A 357 12.62 4.24 -11.14
N THR A 358 12.74 5.19 -10.21
CA THR A 358 12.34 4.97 -8.81
C THR A 358 10.87 4.57 -8.74
N TYR A 359 10.60 3.42 -8.13
CA TYR A 359 9.29 2.77 -8.18
C TYR A 359 8.53 2.90 -6.85
N SER A 360 9.21 2.73 -5.72
CA SER A 360 8.61 2.90 -4.40
C SER A 360 9.58 3.50 -3.40
N VAL A 361 9.02 4.06 -2.35
CA VAL A 361 9.78 4.43 -1.15
C VAL A 361 9.21 3.79 0.11
N THR A 362 10.10 3.50 1.05
CA THR A 362 9.73 3.02 2.38
C THR A 362 10.32 3.94 3.43
N VAL A 363 9.45 4.59 4.18
CA VAL A 363 9.83 5.50 5.26
C VAL A 363 10.13 4.69 6.51
N TRP A 364 11.20 5.02 7.23
CA TRP A 364 11.67 4.25 8.38
C TRP A 364 12.34 5.14 9.46
N PRO A 365 12.22 4.83 10.77
CA PRO A 365 11.38 3.80 11.36
C PRO A 365 9.91 4.12 11.23
N GLN A 366 9.09 3.09 11.43
CA GLN A 366 7.65 3.21 11.46
C GLN A 366 7.11 2.78 12.83
N PRO A 367 6.06 3.43 13.33
CA PRO A 367 5.32 2.92 14.47
C PRO A 367 4.52 1.68 14.07
N GLY A 368 4.22 0.84 15.03
CA GLY A 368 3.60 -0.46 14.80
C GLY A 368 4.28 -1.54 15.64
N ARG A 369 3.56 -2.64 15.82
CA ARG A 369 4.05 -3.83 16.52
C ARG A 369 4.54 -4.88 15.53
N TYR A 370 3.93 -4.94 14.34
CA TYR A 370 4.31 -5.85 13.28
C TYR A 370 3.88 -5.32 11.90
N SER A 371 4.50 -5.87 10.85
CA SER A 371 4.20 -5.58 9.45
C SER A 371 3.43 -6.72 8.81
N LEU A 372 2.35 -6.40 8.10
CA LEU A 372 1.70 -7.31 7.16
C LEU A 372 2.32 -7.25 5.77
N GLY A 373 3.28 -6.35 5.55
CA GLY A 373 4.05 -6.19 4.33
C GLY A 373 3.76 -4.93 3.56
N HIS A 374 4.08 -4.97 2.27
CA HIS A 374 4.11 -3.80 1.38
C HIS A 374 4.96 -2.65 1.98
N THR A 375 4.91 -1.43 1.43
CA THR A 375 5.76 -0.31 1.91
C THR A 375 5.33 0.25 3.29
N GLY A 376 4.22 -0.22 3.86
CA GLY A 376 3.73 0.28 5.16
C GLY A 376 2.36 -0.22 5.58
N SER A 377 2.12 -1.53 5.61
CA SER A 377 0.93 -2.11 6.27
C SER A 377 1.28 -2.58 7.68
N LEU A 378 1.07 -1.72 8.69
CA LEU A 378 1.60 -1.92 10.06
C LEU A 378 0.48 -1.94 11.10
N ARG A 379 0.48 -2.91 12.01
CA ARG A 379 -0.57 -3.10 13.05
C ARG A 379 0.01 -3.25 14.47
#